data_AF-A0A973P9M2-F1
#
_entry.id   AF-A0A973P9M2-F1
#
_cell.length_a   1.000
_cell.length_b   1.000
_cell.length_c   1.000
_cell.angle_alpha   90.00
_cell.angle_beta   90.00
_cell.angle_gamma   90.00
#
_symmetry.space_group_name_H-M   'P 1'
#
loop_
_entity.id
_entity.type
_entity.pdbx_description
1 polymer ?
#
loop_
_entity_poly.entity_id
_entity_poly.type
_entity_poly.pdbx_seq_one_letter_code
_entity_poly.pdbx_strand_id
1 'polypeptide(L)'
;SMGGLVTVRSIEQYPGFYAAALPMCGVLGDHELFDFFLDFQLVAQDLADSPAYPIPADYATVVVPRMQERLGLTGLRPGGPDTTTDLGKQFRSIMINRSGGERPGAQAGFAYWQDFLFGLAVPDTGGTLAQQPGRIATNLGTAYRPSAPVDVNATVARVAPADPVARRTGRLTEVPAVTGRIGVPVLSLHDLGDGFVPFSMEQDYRADVTARHRGGLLVQRAIRAAGHCEFSPAEAAAAWDDLVRWQRTGVRPAGDDVTNPVKVADPSFGCRFTDRTAYGTGTRPLFPACPG
;
A
#
# COMPACT_ATOMS: atom_id res chain seq x y z
N SER A 1 7.34 7.53 1.51
CA SER A 1 6.14 7.24 2.32
C SER A 1 5.66 8.43 3.14
N MET A 2 6.32 8.75 4.26
CA MET A 2 5.82 9.73 5.23
C MET A 2 5.77 11.16 4.69
N GLY A 3 6.64 11.50 3.73
CA GLY A 3 6.57 12.79 3.03
C GLY A 3 5.21 13.02 2.36
N GLY A 4 4.68 12.01 1.66
CA GLY A 4 3.36 12.09 1.03
C GLY A 4 2.22 12.20 2.05
N LEU A 5 2.30 11.47 3.17
CA LEU A 5 1.35 11.60 4.29
C LEU A 5 1.37 13.02 4.87
N VAL A 6 2.57 13.56 5.15
CA VAL A 6 2.74 14.93 5.65
C VAL A 6 2.21 15.94 4.64
N THR A 7 2.44 15.74 3.34
CA THR A 7 1.90 16.61 2.29
C THR A 7 0.37 16.66 2.36
N VAL A 8 -0.32 15.52 2.31
CA VAL A 8 -1.79 15.51 2.31
C VAL A 8 -2.37 15.95 3.64
N ARG A 9 -1.76 15.56 4.76
CA ARG A 9 -2.22 15.98 6.08
C ARG A 9 -2.04 17.47 6.29
N SER A 10 -0.94 18.05 5.80
CA SER A 10 -0.67 19.49 5.93
C SER A 10 -1.69 20.33 5.15
N ILE A 11 -2.02 19.96 3.90
CA ILE A 11 -3.03 20.70 3.13
C ILE A 11 -4.45 20.60 3.72
N GLU A 12 -4.76 19.51 4.43
CA GLU A 12 -6.03 19.35 5.15
C GLU A 12 -6.05 20.13 6.46
N GLN A 13 -4.93 20.15 7.19
CA GLN A 13 -4.78 20.80 8.48
C GLN A 13 -4.68 22.32 8.36
N TYR A 14 -4.09 22.83 7.28
CA TYR A 14 -3.83 24.24 7.05
C TYR A 14 -4.45 24.73 5.73
N PRO A 15 -5.81 24.83 5.64
CA PRO A 15 -6.47 25.34 4.46
C PRO A 15 -6.00 26.76 4.09
N GLY A 16 -5.70 26.98 2.81
CA GLY A 16 -5.27 28.28 2.27
C GLY A 16 -3.76 28.57 2.35
N PHE A 17 -2.97 27.72 2.98
CA PHE A 17 -1.50 27.89 3.04
C PHE A 17 -0.76 27.38 1.81
N TYR A 18 -1.35 26.42 1.09
CA TYR A 18 -0.75 25.78 -0.08
C TYR A 18 -1.59 26.10 -1.32
N ALA A 19 -0.94 26.13 -2.48
CA ALA A 19 -1.62 26.33 -3.77
C ALA A 19 -1.95 25.01 -4.49
N ALA A 20 -1.15 23.97 -4.25
CA ALA A 20 -1.27 22.63 -4.81
C ALA A 20 -0.36 21.65 -4.03
N ALA A 21 -0.53 20.34 -4.24
CA ALA A 21 0.28 19.31 -3.58
C ALA A 21 0.64 18.13 -4.50
N LEU A 22 1.86 17.61 -4.33
CA LEU A 22 2.41 16.46 -5.06
C LEU A 22 2.85 15.35 -4.08
N PRO A 23 1.93 14.61 -3.43
CA PRO A 23 2.32 13.47 -2.61
C PRO A 23 2.87 12.34 -3.49
N MET A 24 4.07 11.87 -3.16
CA MET A 24 4.73 10.77 -3.88
C MET A 24 4.83 9.58 -2.93
N CYS A 25 4.33 8.41 -3.36
CA CYS A 25 4.31 7.13 -2.62
C CYS A 25 3.87 7.32 -1.17
N GLY A 26 2.80 8.11 -1.00
CA GLY A 26 2.30 8.54 0.29
C GLY A 26 1.56 7.44 1.02
N VAL A 27 1.66 7.42 2.35
CA VAL A 27 0.72 6.66 3.20
C VAL A 27 -0.61 7.42 3.19
N LEU A 28 -1.40 7.26 2.12
CA LEU A 28 -2.60 8.07 1.90
C LEU A 28 -3.88 7.44 2.46
N GLY A 29 -3.87 6.12 2.74
CA GLY A 29 -4.88 5.41 3.56
C GLY A 29 -4.39 5.28 5.00
N ASP A 30 -4.20 6.43 5.65
CA ASP A 30 -3.68 6.63 7.01
C ASP A 30 -3.38 5.39 7.88
N HIS A 31 -4.40 4.79 8.47
CA HIS A 31 -4.39 3.72 9.45
C HIS A 31 -4.50 2.37 8.75
N GLU A 32 -5.08 2.33 7.55
CA GLU A 32 -5.20 1.14 6.70
C GLU A 32 -3.82 0.53 6.37
N LEU A 33 -2.75 1.32 6.36
CA LEU A 33 -1.39 0.81 6.25
C LEU A 33 -1.05 -0.19 7.38
N PHE A 34 -1.38 0.16 8.61
CA PHE A 34 -1.08 -0.67 9.78
C PHE A 34 -2.03 -1.85 9.87
N ASP A 35 -3.27 -1.69 9.41
CA ASP A 35 -4.21 -2.81 9.22
C ASP A 35 -3.65 -3.81 8.20
N PHE A 36 -3.07 -3.34 7.08
CA PHE A 36 -2.42 -4.20 6.09
C PHE A 36 -1.23 -4.97 6.69
N PHE A 37 -0.37 -4.31 7.48
CA PHE A 37 0.74 -5.01 8.14
C PHE A 37 0.24 -6.04 9.16
N LEU A 38 -0.79 -5.72 9.94
CA LEU A 38 -1.41 -6.68 10.86
C LEU A 38 -2.01 -7.87 10.10
N ASP A 39 -2.77 -7.60 9.03
CA ASP A 39 -3.36 -8.61 8.15
C ASP A 39 -2.30 -9.55 7.59
N PHE A 40 -1.17 -9.01 7.11
CA PHE A 40 -0.06 -9.79 6.56
C PHE A 40 0.44 -10.84 7.56
N GLN A 41 0.62 -10.44 8.82
CA GLN A 41 1.10 -11.35 9.87
C GLN A 41 0.04 -12.38 10.27
N LEU A 42 -1.19 -11.93 10.54
CA LEU A 42 -2.23 -12.81 11.05
C LEU A 42 -2.69 -13.84 10.01
N VAL A 43 -2.80 -13.44 8.73
CA VAL A 43 -3.15 -14.38 7.66
C VAL A 43 -2.03 -15.38 7.41
N ALA A 44 -0.76 -14.96 7.48
CA ALA A 44 0.36 -15.89 7.39
C ALA A 44 0.36 -16.90 8.55
N GLN A 45 0.13 -16.45 9.78
CA GLN A 45 0.03 -17.33 10.96
C GLN A 45 -1.12 -18.34 10.83
N ASP A 46 -2.28 -17.89 10.36
CA ASP A 46 -3.47 -18.73 10.15
C ASP A 46 -3.22 -19.80 9.09
N LEU A 47 -2.80 -19.39 7.89
CA LEU A 47 -2.56 -20.32 6.77
C LEU A 47 -1.37 -21.25 7.01
N ALA A 48 -0.38 -20.82 7.80
CA ALA A 48 0.74 -21.66 8.18
C ALA A 48 0.46 -22.49 9.45
N ASP A 49 -0.71 -22.40 10.07
CA ASP A 49 -1.02 -23.05 11.35
C ASP A 49 0.09 -22.83 12.39
N SER A 50 0.44 -21.55 12.57
CA SER A 50 1.53 -21.09 13.44
C SER A 50 1.10 -19.87 14.26
N PRO A 51 0.08 -20.00 15.13
CA PRO A 51 -0.45 -18.89 15.91
C PRO A 51 0.62 -18.30 16.84
N ALA A 52 0.83 -16.99 16.75
CA ALA A 52 1.85 -16.26 17.50
C ALA A 52 1.46 -14.79 17.71
N TYR A 53 0.18 -14.56 18.02
CA TYR A 53 -0.33 -13.24 18.41
C TYR A 53 -0.78 -13.27 19.88
N PRO A 54 -0.37 -12.30 20.73
CA PRO A 54 0.54 -11.18 20.46
C PRO A 54 1.95 -11.64 20.04
N ILE A 55 2.66 -10.79 19.29
CA ILE A 55 3.96 -11.11 18.69
C ILE A 55 5.01 -11.43 19.78
N PRO A 56 5.55 -12.66 19.84
CA PRO A 56 6.54 -13.05 20.84
C PRO A 56 7.97 -12.57 20.47
N ALA A 57 8.88 -12.59 21.44
CA ALA A 57 10.26 -12.13 21.25
C ALA A 57 11.06 -12.92 20.21
N ASP A 58 10.70 -14.19 19.98
CA ASP A 58 11.31 -15.10 19.01
C ASP A 58 10.55 -15.14 17.67
N TYR A 59 9.61 -14.23 17.42
CA TYR A 59 8.77 -14.23 16.23
C TYR A 59 9.60 -14.23 14.94
N ALA A 60 10.56 -13.31 14.81
CA ALA A 60 11.37 -13.18 13.62
C ALA A 60 12.36 -14.36 13.42
N THR A 61 12.78 -15.03 14.49
CA THR A 61 13.81 -16.07 14.43
C THR A 61 13.26 -17.48 14.40
N VAL A 62 12.03 -17.70 14.88
CA VAL A 62 11.40 -19.03 14.98
C VAL A 62 10.10 -19.10 14.20
N VAL A 63 9.18 -18.15 14.43
CA VAL A 63 7.83 -18.21 13.85
C VAL A 63 7.87 -17.89 12.35
N VAL A 64 8.52 -16.79 11.96
CA VAL A 64 8.63 -16.37 10.55
C VAL A 64 9.27 -17.45 9.67
N PRO A 65 10.45 -18.02 9.99
CA PRO A 65 11.04 -19.07 9.16
C PRO A 65 10.13 -20.29 8.98
N ARG A 66 9.41 -20.69 10.04
CA ARG A 66 8.43 -21.80 9.97
C ARG A 66 7.26 -21.46 9.06
N MET A 67 6.71 -20.25 9.16
CA MET A 67 5.63 -19.80 8.28
C MET A 67 6.10 -19.76 6.82
N GLN A 68 7.29 -19.22 6.57
CA GLN A 68 7.87 -19.15 5.24
C GLN A 68 8.11 -20.54 4.64
N GLU A 69 8.57 -21.50 5.42
CA GLU A 69 8.74 -22.88 4.98
C GLU A 69 7.39 -23.51 4.60
N ARG A 70 6.38 -23.45 5.50
CA ARG A 70 5.05 -24.04 5.28
C ARG A 70 4.31 -23.43 4.09
N LEU A 71 4.50 -22.12 3.85
CA LEU A 71 3.89 -21.41 2.73
C LEU A 71 4.73 -21.49 1.44
N GLY A 72 5.93 -22.10 1.46
CA GLY A 72 6.80 -22.20 0.30
C GLY A 72 7.40 -20.84 -0.14
N LEU A 73 7.62 -19.95 0.82
CA LEU A 73 8.08 -18.57 0.61
C LEU A 73 9.60 -18.41 0.72
N THR A 74 10.30 -19.31 1.42
CA THR A 74 11.76 -19.21 1.68
C THR A 74 12.58 -19.04 0.39
N GLY A 75 12.21 -19.75 -0.68
CA GLY A 75 12.87 -19.71 -1.98
C GLY A 75 12.20 -18.79 -3.01
N LEU A 76 11.08 -18.15 -2.67
CA LEU A 76 10.34 -17.32 -3.60
C LEU A 76 11.12 -16.03 -3.87
N ARG A 77 11.39 -15.75 -5.14
CA ARG A 77 12.14 -14.56 -5.58
C ARG A 77 11.42 -13.88 -6.75
N PRO A 78 11.49 -12.55 -6.87
CA PRO A 78 10.94 -11.83 -8.02
C PRO A 78 11.51 -12.35 -9.34
N GLY A 79 10.64 -12.70 -10.29
CA GLY A 79 11.04 -13.27 -11.60
C GLY A 79 11.60 -14.69 -11.56
N GLY A 80 11.70 -15.31 -10.37
CA GLY A 80 12.09 -16.71 -10.21
C GLY A 80 10.94 -17.70 -10.38
N PRO A 81 11.21 -19.01 -10.24
CA PRO A 81 10.16 -20.01 -10.22
C PRO A 81 9.21 -19.80 -9.02
N ASP A 82 7.93 -20.12 -9.21
CA ASP A 82 6.96 -20.06 -8.12
C ASP A 82 7.14 -21.26 -7.17
N THR A 83 7.68 -21.02 -5.99
CA THR A 83 7.94 -22.04 -4.96
C THR A 83 6.77 -22.24 -3.98
N THR A 84 5.70 -21.46 -4.12
CA THR A 84 4.61 -21.44 -3.15
C THR A 84 3.85 -22.76 -3.08
N THR A 85 3.49 -23.17 -1.86
CA THR A 85 2.46 -24.21 -1.64
C THR A 85 1.08 -23.66 -2.02
N ASP A 86 0.03 -24.49 -2.06
CA ASP A 86 -1.31 -23.98 -2.35
C ASP A 86 -1.82 -22.99 -1.29
N LEU A 87 -1.41 -23.17 -0.03
CA LEU A 87 -1.64 -22.18 1.04
C LEU A 87 -0.80 -20.91 0.83
N GLY A 88 0.45 -21.05 0.37
CA GLY A 88 1.27 -19.91 -0.03
C GLY A 88 0.68 -19.11 -1.19
N LYS A 89 0.10 -19.77 -2.18
CA LYS A 89 -0.63 -19.13 -3.28
C LYS A 89 -1.84 -18.37 -2.76
N GLN A 90 -2.61 -18.99 -1.86
CA GLN A 90 -3.74 -18.33 -1.22
C GLN A 90 -3.28 -17.10 -0.43
N PHE A 91 -2.23 -17.22 0.39
CA PHE A 91 -1.65 -16.11 1.13
C PHE A 91 -1.26 -14.95 0.20
N ARG A 92 -0.50 -15.25 -0.86
CA ARG A 92 -0.11 -14.27 -1.88
C ARG A 92 -1.33 -13.59 -2.51
N SER A 93 -2.36 -14.36 -2.91
CA SER A 93 -3.57 -13.80 -3.50
C SER A 93 -4.35 -12.90 -2.53
N ILE A 94 -4.43 -13.26 -1.24
CA ILE A 94 -5.05 -12.39 -0.22
C ILE A 94 -4.24 -11.09 -0.10
N MET A 95 -2.92 -11.16 -0.02
CA MET A 95 -2.07 -9.97 0.09
C MET A 95 -2.10 -9.09 -1.17
N ILE A 96 -2.19 -9.68 -2.37
CA ILE A 96 -2.40 -8.93 -3.62
C ILE A 96 -3.74 -8.19 -3.57
N ASN A 97 -4.82 -8.85 -3.14
CA ASN A 97 -6.13 -8.23 -2.98
C ASN A 97 -6.12 -7.10 -1.94
N ARG A 98 -5.45 -7.30 -0.80
CA ARG A 98 -5.32 -6.28 0.25
C ARG A 98 -4.47 -5.08 -0.18
N SER A 99 -3.49 -5.29 -1.06
CA SER A 99 -2.55 -4.26 -1.48
C SER A 99 -2.96 -3.46 -2.72
N GLY A 100 -4.17 -3.68 -3.25
CA GLY A 100 -4.68 -2.92 -4.40
C GLY A 100 -5.36 -3.77 -5.49
N GLY A 101 -5.44 -5.09 -5.29
CA GLY A 101 -6.01 -6.02 -6.27
C GLY A 101 -5.00 -6.52 -7.31
N GLU A 102 -5.48 -7.39 -8.19
CA GLU A 102 -4.72 -7.84 -9.37
C GLU A 102 -4.31 -6.64 -10.22
N ARG A 103 -3.03 -6.59 -10.57
CA ARG A 103 -2.40 -5.49 -11.33
C ARG A 103 -1.09 -5.98 -11.95
N PRO A 104 -0.58 -5.31 -13.01
CA PRO A 104 0.74 -5.61 -13.55
C PRO A 104 1.80 -5.66 -12.44
N GLY A 105 2.62 -6.72 -12.45
CA GLY A 105 3.71 -6.89 -11.48
C GLY A 105 3.29 -7.30 -10.05
N ALA A 106 2.00 -7.49 -9.74
CA ALA A 106 1.54 -7.78 -8.37
C ALA A 106 2.24 -8.99 -7.71
N GLN A 107 2.41 -10.09 -8.46
CA GLN A 107 3.08 -11.29 -7.94
C GLN A 107 4.58 -11.05 -7.71
N ALA A 108 5.24 -10.33 -8.60
CA ALA A 108 6.65 -9.99 -8.46
C ALA A 108 6.88 -9.01 -7.30
N GLY A 109 5.97 -8.04 -7.12
CA GLY A 109 5.95 -7.13 -5.98
C GLY A 109 5.77 -7.87 -4.66
N PHE A 110 4.84 -8.81 -4.57
CA PHE A 110 4.71 -9.67 -3.38
C PHE A 110 6.01 -10.41 -3.07
N ALA A 111 6.60 -11.08 -4.06
CA ALA A 111 7.87 -11.80 -3.88
C ALA A 111 9.03 -10.86 -3.49
N TYR A 112 8.99 -9.60 -3.92
CA TYR A 112 10.01 -8.60 -3.61
C TYR A 112 9.91 -8.11 -2.16
N TRP A 113 8.69 -7.95 -1.64
CA TRP A 113 8.44 -7.33 -0.33
C TRP A 113 8.23 -8.31 0.83
N GLN A 114 7.90 -9.58 0.58
CA GLN A 114 7.46 -10.49 1.64
C GLN A 114 8.43 -10.60 2.83
N ASP A 115 9.74 -10.70 2.60
CA ASP A 115 10.74 -10.84 3.67
C ASP A 115 10.80 -9.56 4.53
N PHE A 116 10.74 -8.40 3.87
CA PHE A 116 10.67 -7.12 4.55
C PHE A 116 9.39 -7.01 5.41
N LEU A 117 8.24 -7.40 4.86
CA LEU A 117 6.96 -7.35 5.56
C LEU A 117 6.92 -8.27 6.78
N PHE A 118 7.45 -9.49 6.68
CA PHE A 118 7.62 -10.35 7.86
C PHE A 118 8.50 -9.70 8.94
N GLY A 119 9.51 -8.93 8.55
CA GLY A 119 10.40 -8.20 9.46
C GLY A 119 9.77 -7.01 10.20
N LEU A 120 8.58 -6.55 9.81
CA LEU A 120 7.91 -5.42 10.46
C LEU A 120 7.22 -5.79 11.78
N ALA A 121 6.92 -7.07 12.00
CA ALA A 121 6.28 -7.52 13.23
C ALA A 121 7.27 -7.56 14.39
N VAL A 122 7.01 -6.73 15.40
CA VAL A 122 7.82 -6.66 16.62
C VAL A 122 6.92 -6.82 17.85
N PRO A 123 7.46 -7.36 18.97
CA PRO A 123 6.73 -7.41 20.23
C PRO A 123 6.29 -6.01 20.69
N ASP A 124 5.07 -5.92 21.21
CA ASP A 124 4.59 -4.71 21.87
C ASP A 124 5.24 -4.61 23.27
N THR A 125 6.12 -3.62 23.42
CA THR A 125 6.80 -3.28 24.67
C THR A 125 6.18 -2.09 25.42
N GLY A 126 4.97 -1.64 25.04
CA GLY A 126 4.25 -0.55 25.70
C GLY A 126 4.74 0.86 25.35
N GLY A 127 5.26 1.04 24.14
CA GLY A 127 5.84 2.30 23.65
C GLY A 127 4.80 3.33 23.20
N THR A 128 5.26 4.54 22.86
CA THR A 128 4.38 5.59 22.28
C THR A 128 3.89 5.21 20.88
N LEU A 129 2.90 5.91 20.34
CA LEU A 129 2.41 5.65 18.98
C LEU A 129 3.48 5.86 17.90
N ALA A 130 4.42 6.78 18.10
CA ALA A 130 5.59 6.93 17.21
C ALA A 130 6.52 5.71 17.25
N GLN A 131 6.65 5.06 18.41
CA GLN A 131 7.50 3.87 18.57
C GLN A 131 6.78 2.61 18.10
N GLN A 132 5.46 2.54 18.28
CA GLN A 132 4.62 1.37 18.00
C GLN A 132 3.32 1.80 17.31
N PRO A 133 3.39 2.18 16.03
CA PRO A 133 2.21 2.60 15.30
C PRO A 133 1.22 1.45 15.07
N GLY A 134 1.66 0.19 15.17
CA GLY A 134 0.76 -0.98 15.14
C GLY A 134 -0.33 -0.98 16.23
N ARG A 135 -0.22 -0.14 17.26
CA ARG A 135 -1.25 -0.01 18.31
C ARG A 135 -2.61 0.47 17.79
N ILE A 136 -2.65 1.16 16.66
CA ILE A 136 -3.91 1.55 16.01
C ILE A 136 -4.44 0.49 15.04
N ALA A 137 -3.68 -0.56 14.73
CA ALA A 137 -4.06 -1.55 13.73
C ALA A 137 -5.25 -2.41 14.17
N THR A 138 -6.05 -2.87 13.22
CA THR A 138 -7.16 -3.79 13.44
C THR A 138 -7.51 -4.57 12.18
N ASN A 139 -8.13 -5.74 12.35
CA ASN A 139 -8.72 -6.48 11.25
C ASN A 139 -10.17 -6.89 11.52
N LEU A 140 -10.84 -6.28 12.50
CA LEU A 140 -12.21 -6.65 12.90
C LEU A 140 -13.21 -6.54 11.74
N GLY A 141 -13.02 -5.57 10.83
CA GLY A 141 -13.88 -5.34 9.67
C GLY A 141 -13.35 -5.90 8.36
N THR A 142 -12.18 -6.56 8.36
CA THR A 142 -11.51 -6.98 7.13
C THR A 142 -12.13 -8.26 6.57
N ALA A 143 -12.50 -8.26 5.29
CA ALA A 143 -12.87 -9.46 4.56
C ALA A 143 -11.72 -9.92 3.66
N TYR A 144 -11.28 -11.16 3.82
CA TYR A 144 -10.19 -11.76 3.05
C TYR A 144 -10.73 -12.57 1.87
N ARG A 145 -10.07 -12.46 0.72
CA ARG A 145 -10.36 -13.24 -0.48
C ARG A 145 -9.07 -13.64 -1.18
N PRO A 146 -8.97 -14.85 -1.77
CA PRO A 146 -10.00 -15.89 -1.82
C PRO A 146 -10.18 -16.64 -0.48
N SER A 147 -11.33 -17.31 -0.31
CA SER A 147 -11.69 -18.10 0.89
C SER A 147 -11.39 -19.59 0.75
N ALA A 148 -10.52 -19.96 -0.20
CA ALA A 148 -10.12 -21.34 -0.45
C ALA A 148 -8.61 -21.40 -0.75
N PRO A 149 -7.91 -22.48 -0.35
CA PRO A 149 -8.44 -23.68 0.32
C PRO A 149 -8.91 -23.51 1.78
N VAL A 150 -8.47 -22.47 2.48
CA VAL A 150 -8.92 -22.18 3.86
C VAL A 150 -9.82 -20.95 3.88
N ASP A 151 -10.95 -20.99 4.59
CA ASP A 151 -11.73 -19.77 4.82
C ASP A 151 -11.12 -18.95 5.95
N VAL A 152 -10.11 -18.16 5.59
CA VAL A 152 -9.38 -17.26 6.51
C VAL A 152 -10.32 -16.33 7.27
N ASN A 153 -11.48 -15.96 6.72
CA ASN A 153 -12.42 -15.09 7.44
C ASN A 153 -12.97 -15.73 8.72
N ALA A 154 -13.09 -17.05 8.74
CA ALA A 154 -13.62 -17.84 9.83
C ALA A 154 -12.54 -18.24 10.86
N THR A 155 -11.28 -18.34 10.44
CA THR A 155 -10.19 -18.94 11.25
C THR A 155 -9.21 -17.91 11.79
N VAL A 156 -8.94 -16.83 11.05
CA VAL A 156 -7.92 -15.85 11.43
C VAL A 156 -8.28 -15.15 12.74
N ALA A 157 -7.25 -14.90 13.57
CA ALA A 157 -7.41 -14.09 14.76
C ALA A 157 -7.98 -12.70 14.42
N ARG A 158 -8.99 -12.28 15.18
CA ARG A 158 -9.61 -10.95 15.04
C ARG A 158 -9.15 -10.05 16.17
N VAL A 159 -8.44 -8.98 15.80
CA VAL A 159 -7.70 -8.10 16.73
C VAL A 159 -8.32 -6.70 16.72
N ALA A 160 -8.76 -6.26 17.90
CA ALA A 160 -9.16 -4.88 18.15
C ALA A 160 -7.94 -3.97 18.29
N PRO A 161 -8.04 -2.68 17.94
CA PRO A 161 -6.91 -1.75 18.12
C PRO A 161 -6.61 -1.58 19.61
N ALA A 162 -5.32 -1.64 19.96
CA ALA A 162 -4.84 -1.42 21.32
C ALA A 162 -4.99 0.05 21.78
N ASP A 163 -4.98 0.98 20.83
CA ASP A 163 -5.29 2.40 21.05
C ASP A 163 -6.50 2.86 20.20
N PRO A 164 -7.73 2.54 20.63
CA PRO A 164 -8.94 2.91 19.89
C PRO A 164 -9.20 4.43 19.89
N VAL A 165 -8.62 5.17 20.83
CA VAL A 165 -8.77 6.64 20.92
C VAL A 165 -7.91 7.29 19.85
N ALA A 166 -6.63 6.91 19.74
CA ALA A 166 -5.74 7.38 18.69
C ALA A 166 -6.23 6.99 17.30
N ARG A 167 -6.82 5.81 17.13
CA ARG A 167 -7.41 5.39 15.85
C ARG A 167 -8.58 6.28 15.39
N ARG A 168 -9.41 6.78 16.32
CA ARG A 168 -10.65 7.50 15.97
C ARG A 168 -10.56 9.02 16.03
N THR A 169 -9.47 9.56 16.59
CA THR A 169 -9.34 11.00 16.77
C THR A 169 -9.06 11.70 15.44
N GLY A 170 -9.72 12.84 15.21
CA GLY A 170 -9.40 13.75 14.10
C GLY A 170 -8.31 14.77 14.43
N ARG A 171 -7.73 14.70 15.64
CA ARG A 171 -6.61 15.56 16.06
C ARG A 171 -5.31 15.08 15.42
N LEU A 172 -4.31 15.96 15.39
CA LEU A 172 -2.96 15.54 15.03
C LEU A 172 -2.42 14.57 16.07
N THR A 173 -1.97 13.43 15.59
CA THR A 173 -1.24 12.39 16.31
C THR A 173 0.04 12.08 15.52
N GLU A 174 0.87 11.18 16.04
CA GLU A 174 2.06 10.67 15.37
C GLU A 174 1.71 9.87 14.10
N VAL A 175 0.49 9.33 14.03
CA VAL A 175 -0.09 8.69 12.85
C VAL A 175 -1.46 9.33 12.55
N PRO A 176 -1.46 10.53 11.96
CA PRO A 176 -2.67 11.33 11.82
C PRO A 176 -3.57 10.78 10.70
N ALA A 177 -4.89 10.87 10.91
CA ALA A 177 -5.87 10.51 9.89
C ALA A 177 -5.85 11.47 8.69
N VAL A 178 -5.99 10.92 7.49
CA VAL A 178 -6.16 11.58 6.20
C VAL A 178 -7.64 11.50 5.85
N THR A 179 -8.31 12.65 5.74
CA THR A 179 -9.79 12.68 5.71
C THR A 179 -10.37 12.91 4.31
N GLY A 180 -9.52 13.11 3.31
CA GLY A 180 -9.86 13.46 1.94
C GLY A 180 -10.34 14.91 1.76
N ARG A 181 -10.19 15.78 2.77
CA ARG A 181 -10.71 17.17 2.78
C ARG A 181 -9.77 18.15 2.07
N ILE A 182 -9.35 17.81 0.86
CA ILE A 182 -8.38 18.61 0.08
C ILE A 182 -8.95 19.93 -0.44
N GLY A 183 -8.29 21.06 -0.18
CA GLY A 183 -8.74 22.38 -0.64
C GLY A 183 -8.10 22.86 -1.94
N VAL A 184 -7.16 22.09 -2.48
CA VAL A 184 -6.26 22.47 -3.57
C VAL A 184 -6.10 21.32 -4.56
N PRO A 185 -5.63 21.57 -5.79
CA PRO A 185 -5.21 20.51 -6.69
C PRO A 185 -4.17 19.58 -6.05
N VAL A 186 -4.40 18.27 -6.14
CA VAL A 186 -3.51 17.21 -5.66
C VAL A 186 -3.23 16.25 -6.81
N LEU A 187 -1.95 16.02 -7.11
CA LEU A 187 -1.50 15.01 -8.06
C LEU A 187 -0.60 14.02 -7.33
N SER A 188 -0.99 12.74 -7.22
CA SER A 188 -0.16 11.71 -6.58
C SER A 188 0.56 10.82 -7.60
N LEU A 189 1.72 10.31 -7.21
CA LEU A 189 2.45 9.24 -7.88
C LEU A 189 2.58 8.04 -6.95
N HIS A 190 2.40 6.83 -7.47
CA HIS A 190 2.57 5.60 -6.70
C HIS A 190 3.10 4.44 -7.57
N ASP A 191 4.04 3.68 -7.02
CA ASP A 191 4.59 2.49 -7.65
C ASP A 191 3.62 1.31 -7.50
N LEU A 192 3.35 0.58 -8.59
CA LEU A 192 2.35 -0.49 -8.60
C LEU A 192 2.74 -1.70 -7.74
N GLY A 193 4.01 -2.05 -7.70
CA GLY A 193 4.49 -3.23 -6.96
C GLY A 193 4.95 -2.91 -5.55
N ASP A 194 4.74 -1.69 -5.06
CA ASP A 194 5.07 -1.31 -3.69
C ASP A 194 4.23 -2.13 -2.71
N GLY A 195 4.91 -2.85 -1.83
CA GLY A 195 4.33 -3.65 -0.76
C GLY A 195 4.59 -3.04 0.61
N PHE A 196 5.50 -2.08 0.74
CA PHE A 196 5.70 -1.36 1.99
C PHE A 196 4.60 -0.32 2.18
N VAL A 197 4.32 0.49 1.15
CA VAL A 197 3.15 1.35 1.10
C VAL A 197 2.30 0.83 -0.06
N PRO A 198 1.30 -0.02 0.20
CA PRO A 198 0.60 -0.71 -0.87
C PRO A 198 -0.19 0.25 -1.75
N PHE A 199 -0.38 -0.11 -3.02
CA PHE A 199 -1.18 0.65 -3.98
C PHE A 199 -2.62 0.92 -3.51
N SER A 200 -3.16 0.10 -2.61
CA SER A 200 -4.44 0.34 -1.92
C SER A 200 -4.51 1.70 -1.22
N MET A 201 -3.38 2.29 -0.79
CA MET A 201 -3.35 3.64 -0.22
C MET A 201 -3.91 4.70 -1.17
N GLU A 202 -3.68 4.55 -2.48
CA GLU A 202 -4.28 5.43 -3.49
C GLU A 202 -5.79 5.19 -3.62
N GLN A 203 -6.25 3.95 -3.45
CA GLN A 203 -7.66 3.58 -3.53
C GLN A 203 -8.44 4.11 -2.32
N ASP A 204 -7.89 3.94 -1.12
CA ASP A 204 -8.45 4.42 0.13
C ASP A 204 -8.56 5.96 0.09
N TYR A 205 -7.48 6.64 -0.30
CA TYR A 205 -7.49 8.09 -0.42
C TYR A 205 -8.48 8.61 -1.47
N ARG A 206 -8.62 7.91 -2.61
CA ARG A 206 -9.65 8.23 -3.61
C ARG A 206 -11.05 8.11 -3.02
N ALA A 207 -11.31 7.07 -2.23
CA ALA A 207 -12.59 6.86 -1.58
C ALA A 207 -12.91 8.01 -0.62
N ASP A 208 -11.96 8.41 0.23
CA ASP A 208 -12.14 9.52 1.17
C ASP A 208 -12.37 10.85 0.46
N VAL A 209 -11.54 11.20 -0.52
CA VAL A 209 -11.70 12.44 -1.29
C VAL A 209 -13.04 12.48 -2.01
N THR A 210 -13.50 11.33 -2.53
CA THR A 210 -14.81 11.21 -3.19
C THR A 210 -15.95 11.38 -2.19
N ALA A 211 -15.85 10.79 -1.00
CA ALA A 211 -16.82 10.95 0.09
C ALA A 211 -16.92 12.41 0.59
N ARG A 212 -15.88 13.23 0.36
CA ARG A 212 -15.91 14.69 0.59
C ARG A 212 -16.40 15.50 -0.60
N HIS A 213 -16.82 14.87 -1.69
CA HIS A 213 -17.18 15.51 -2.96
C HIS A 213 -16.05 16.36 -3.55
N ARG A 214 -14.78 15.94 -3.34
CA ARG A 214 -13.59 16.68 -3.79
C ARG A 214 -12.77 15.93 -4.84
N GLY A 215 -13.33 14.86 -5.43
CA GLY A 215 -12.66 14.04 -6.46
C GLY A 215 -12.16 14.83 -7.68
N GLY A 216 -12.79 15.97 -7.99
CA GLY A 216 -12.34 16.89 -9.04
C GLY A 216 -10.96 17.51 -8.78
N LEU A 217 -10.52 17.58 -7.51
CA LEU A 217 -9.21 18.10 -7.09
C LEU A 217 -8.13 17.02 -6.95
N LEU A 218 -8.42 15.75 -7.24
CA LEU A 218 -7.46 14.65 -7.14
C LEU A 218 -7.19 13.99 -8.49
N VAL A 219 -5.92 13.96 -8.87
CA VAL A 219 -5.34 13.17 -9.97
C VAL A 219 -4.34 12.20 -9.37
N GLN A 220 -4.34 10.95 -9.84
CA GLN A 220 -3.42 9.91 -9.35
C GLN A 220 -2.79 9.24 -10.56
N ARG A 221 -1.50 8.89 -10.47
CA ARG A 221 -0.77 8.23 -11.55
C ARG A 221 -0.03 7.03 -11.01
N ALA A 222 -0.24 5.90 -11.67
CA ALA A 222 0.45 4.65 -11.38
C ALA A 222 1.76 4.56 -12.19
N ILE A 223 2.84 4.15 -11.54
CA ILE A 223 4.15 3.93 -12.13
C ILE A 223 4.52 2.45 -12.02
N ARG A 224 5.07 1.87 -13.08
CA ARG A 224 5.54 0.48 -13.10
C ARG A 224 6.92 0.36 -12.49
N ALA A 225 6.94 0.19 -11.18
CA ALA A 225 8.08 -0.30 -10.43
C ALA A 225 7.56 -1.07 -9.20
N ALA A 226 8.40 -1.92 -8.62
CA ALA A 226 8.11 -2.61 -7.36
C ALA A 226 8.78 -1.93 -6.16
N GLY A 227 9.83 -1.14 -6.38
CA GLY A 227 10.48 -0.36 -5.35
C GLY A 227 9.54 0.68 -4.73
N HIS A 228 9.91 1.14 -3.53
CA HIS A 228 9.19 2.21 -2.85
C HIS A 228 9.77 3.56 -3.28
N CYS A 229 8.95 4.40 -3.90
CA CYS A 229 9.36 5.70 -4.44
C CYS A 229 10.38 5.60 -5.58
N GLU A 230 10.24 4.60 -6.44
CA GLU A 230 11.14 4.34 -7.56
C GLU A 230 10.72 5.10 -8.83
N PHE A 231 10.73 6.43 -8.74
CA PHE A 231 10.38 7.31 -9.86
C PHE A 231 11.61 7.79 -10.63
N SER A 232 11.51 7.84 -11.94
CA SER A 232 12.51 8.51 -12.76
C SER A 232 12.41 10.04 -12.60
N PRO A 233 13.51 10.78 -12.82
CA PRO A 233 13.45 12.24 -12.84
C PRO A 233 12.40 12.79 -13.83
N ALA A 234 12.20 12.10 -14.97
CA ALA A 234 11.23 12.51 -15.98
C ALA A 234 9.78 12.36 -15.49
N GLU A 235 9.47 11.29 -14.76
CA GLU A 235 8.13 11.07 -14.19
C GLU A 235 7.79 12.11 -13.14
N ALA A 236 8.73 12.37 -12.21
CA ALA A 236 8.57 13.39 -11.17
C ALA A 236 8.45 14.80 -11.77
N ALA A 237 9.28 15.14 -12.76
CA ALA A 237 9.21 16.43 -13.46
C ALA A 237 7.90 16.61 -14.22
N ALA A 238 7.45 15.59 -14.97
CA ALA A 238 6.18 15.65 -15.70
C ALA A 238 4.98 15.80 -14.75
N ALA A 239 5.00 15.10 -13.61
CA ALA A 239 3.98 15.24 -12.57
C ALA A 239 3.96 16.65 -11.96
N TRP A 240 5.14 17.21 -11.67
CA TRP A 240 5.28 18.57 -11.17
C TRP A 240 4.77 19.62 -12.18
N ASP A 241 5.20 19.53 -13.43
CA ASP A 241 4.82 20.47 -14.49
C ASP A 241 3.30 20.46 -14.74
N ASP A 242 2.70 19.26 -14.73
CA ASP A 242 1.25 19.13 -14.88
C ASP A 242 0.48 19.68 -13.67
N LEU A 243 0.98 19.48 -12.46
CA LEU A 243 0.38 20.05 -11.25
C LEU A 243 0.45 21.58 -11.27
N VAL A 244 1.60 22.15 -11.60
CA VAL A 244 1.80 23.61 -11.69
C VAL A 244 0.90 24.20 -12.78
N ARG A 245 0.81 23.55 -13.94
CA ARG A 245 -0.10 23.97 -15.02
C ARG A 245 -1.54 23.93 -14.55
N TRP A 246 -1.97 22.85 -13.92
CA TRP A 246 -3.32 22.69 -13.40
C TRP A 246 -3.68 23.79 -12.39
N GLN A 247 -2.78 24.04 -11.44
CA GLN A 247 -2.95 25.09 -10.44
C GLN A 247 -3.10 26.48 -11.08
N ARG A 248 -2.33 26.78 -12.13
CA ARG A 248 -2.36 28.09 -12.81
C ARG A 248 -3.55 28.29 -13.74
N THR A 249 -3.96 27.25 -14.46
CA THR A 249 -4.94 27.38 -15.56
C THR A 249 -6.30 26.79 -15.22
N GLY A 250 -6.40 25.99 -14.15
CA GLY A 250 -7.59 25.20 -13.83
C GLY A 250 -7.78 23.97 -14.73
N VAL A 251 -6.93 23.74 -15.73
CA VAL A 251 -7.04 22.60 -16.65
C VAL A 251 -6.52 21.34 -15.95
N ARG A 252 -7.43 20.44 -15.60
CA ARG A 252 -7.12 19.18 -14.92
C ARG A 252 -6.29 18.25 -15.81
N PRO A 253 -5.13 17.76 -15.36
CA PRO A 253 -4.30 16.86 -16.13
C PRO A 253 -4.88 15.45 -16.11
N ALA A 254 -4.34 14.60 -16.97
CA ALA A 254 -4.72 13.20 -16.98
C ALA A 254 -4.15 12.44 -15.76
N GLY A 255 -4.87 11.40 -15.37
CA GLY A 255 -4.46 10.39 -14.39
C GLY A 255 -5.07 9.04 -14.70
N ASP A 256 -4.85 8.09 -13.81
CA ASP A 256 -5.35 6.73 -13.87
C ASP A 256 -6.62 6.56 -13.01
N ASP A 257 -7.44 5.58 -13.40
CA ASP A 257 -8.58 5.13 -12.59
C ASP A 257 -8.12 4.01 -11.67
N VAL A 258 -7.85 4.37 -10.41
CA VAL A 258 -7.35 3.44 -9.39
C VAL A 258 -8.47 2.62 -8.73
N THR A 259 -9.74 2.96 -8.98
CA THR A 259 -10.89 2.38 -8.28
C THR A 259 -11.59 1.27 -9.04
N ASN A 260 -11.43 1.23 -10.36
CA ASN A 260 -12.04 0.19 -11.18
C ASN A 260 -11.11 -1.04 -11.24
N PRO A 261 -11.48 -2.17 -10.62
CA PRO A 261 -10.61 -3.35 -10.55
C PRO A 261 -10.31 -3.93 -11.94
N VAL A 262 -11.24 -3.81 -12.90
CA VAL A 262 -11.01 -4.27 -14.28
C VAL A 262 -9.92 -3.45 -14.96
N LYS A 263 -9.89 -2.13 -14.71
CA LYS A 263 -8.85 -1.25 -15.27
C LYS A 263 -7.51 -1.43 -14.57
N VAL A 264 -7.51 -1.61 -13.24
CA VAL A 264 -6.29 -1.83 -12.46
C VAL A 264 -5.61 -3.16 -12.85
N ALA A 265 -6.41 -4.19 -13.14
CA ALA A 265 -5.93 -5.48 -13.63
C ALA A 265 -5.52 -5.48 -15.11
N ASP A 266 -5.78 -4.40 -15.86
CA ASP A 266 -5.45 -4.34 -17.28
C ASP A 266 -3.93 -4.48 -17.49
N PRO A 267 -3.47 -5.33 -18.43
CA PRO A 267 -2.04 -5.52 -18.71
C PRO A 267 -1.29 -4.26 -19.14
N SER A 268 -1.97 -3.18 -19.49
CA SER A 268 -1.42 -1.86 -19.84
C SER A 268 -1.49 -0.83 -18.70
N PHE A 269 -2.13 -1.16 -17.56
CA PHE A 269 -2.23 -0.24 -16.42
C PHE A 269 -0.84 0.22 -15.93
N GLY A 270 -0.75 1.50 -15.57
CA GLY A 270 0.51 2.16 -15.21
C GLY A 270 1.43 2.51 -16.38
N CYS A 271 1.14 2.11 -17.63
CA CYS A 271 2.03 2.45 -18.75
C CYS A 271 2.01 3.91 -19.17
N ARG A 272 0.86 4.58 -19.01
CA ARG A 272 0.66 5.94 -19.51
C ARG A 272 1.66 6.96 -18.95
N PHE A 273 2.04 6.78 -17.69
CA PHE A 273 2.91 7.71 -16.97
C PHE A 273 4.25 7.11 -16.59
N THR A 274 4.49 5.83 -16.90
CA THR A 274 5.81 5.21 -16.71
C THR A 274 6.77 5.68 -17.81
N ASP A 275 7.93 6.19 -17.40
CA ASP A 275 9.05 6.50 -18.27
C ASP A 275 9.65 5.20 -18.84
N ARG A 276 9.43 5.02 -20.14
CA ARG A 276 9.89 3.85 -20.89
C ARG A 276 11.41 3.80 -21.02
N THR A 277 12.09 4.95 -20.97
CA THR A 277 13.56 5.02 -21.09
C THR A 277 14.25 4.50 -19.82
N ALA A 278 13.56 4.56 -18.69
CA ALA A 278 14.03 4.03 -17.41
C ALA A 278 13.76 2.52 -17.23
N TYR A 279 13.15 1.82 -18.20
CA TYR A 279 12.73 0.42 -18.04
C TYR A 279 13.86 -0.52 -17.58
N GLY A 280 15.11 -0.29 -18.01
CA GLY A 280 16.26 -1.11 -17.64
C GLY A 280 16.81 -0.89 -16.23
N THR A 281 16.22 -0.01 -15.42
CA THR A 281 16.73 0.36 -14.09
C THR A 281 15.90 -0.23 -12.96
N GLY A 282 16.55 -0.48 -11.82
CA GLY A 282 15.87 -0.84 -10.57
C GLY A 282 14.99 -2.09 -10.70
N THR A 283 13.75 -1.97 -10.26
CA THR A 283 12.78 -3.07 -10.22
C THR A 283 11.80 -3.06 -11.40
N ARG A 284 11.90 -2.07 -12.30
CA ARG A 284 11.04 -1.93 -13.48
C ARG A 284 11.03 -3.17 -14.40
N PRO A 285 12.14 -3.91 -14.59
CA PRO A 285 12.13 -5.17 -15.36
C PRO A 285 11.26 -6.29 -14.78
N LEU A 286 10.76 -6.15 -13.54
CA LEU A 286 9.78 -7.09 -12.97
C LEU A 286 8.37 -6.94 -13.58
N PHE A 287 8.17 -5.93 -14.40
CA PHE A 287 6.92 -5.63 -15.09
C PHE A 287 7.10 -5.89 -16.58
N PRO A 288 6.04 -6.31 -17.31
CA PRO A 288 6.06 -6.25 -18.76
C PRO A 288 6.39 -4.83 -19.25
N ALA A 289 7.25 -4.71 -20.26
CA ALA A 289 7.55 -3.44 -20.88
C ALA A 289 6.28 -2.78 -21.43
N CYS A 290 6.20 -1.47 -21.32
CA CYS A 290 5.07 -0.72 -21.87
C CYS A 290 5.14 -0.64 -23.39
N PRO A 291 4.02 -0.86 -24.09
CA PRO A 291 4.00 -0.78 -25.55
C PRO A 291 4.39 0.64 -26.00
N GLY A 292 5.08 0.72 -27.14
CA GLY A 292 5.53 1.95 -27.80
C GLY A 292 4.37 2.83 -28.26
#